data_AF-A0A8H8M7Y5-F1
#
_entry.id   AF-A0A8H8M7Y5-F1
#
_cell.length_a   1.000
_cell.length_b   1.000
_cell.length_c   1.000
_cell.angle_alpha   90.00
_cell.angle_beta   90.00
_cell.angle_gamma   90.00
#
_symmetry.space_group_name_H-M   'P 1'
#
loop_
_entity.id
_entity.type
_entity.pdbx_description
1 polymer ?
#
loop_
_entity_poly.entity_id
_entity_poly.type
_entity_poly.pdbx_seq_one_letter_code
_entity_poly.pdbx_strand_id
1 'polypeptide(L)'
;MKTFSFEVVRGFFLQTDDLADPAVIGANPPAFGLKQTSSPTYWSDFKSSIAKLQSEAPKGVRYGVCWFGRHGQGWHNVAESLYGTKAWDEHWSLLNGDGKIVWGPDPELTDLGREQARAAHKGWVDELAKDDPVPLPTRLFSSPLSRAASTCDITFRGVLYDIKGKSDIVKPLVLENLREDIGEHTCDKRATKTEIQKAFPDFVIEPGFTEQDELWSERRETHEQITTRLRSVLDRIFAELLPEDETYFSITAHGGAIGAALGVLGHKPYALPTGGVIPVVIQATQN
;
A
#
# COMPACT_ATOMS: atom_id res chain seq x y z
N MET A 1 9.57 12.85 -17.45
CA MET A 1 9.49 11.64 -16.61
C MET A 1 9.33 10.45 -17.53
N LYS A 2 10.07 9.35 -17.30
CA LYS A 2 9.84 8.11 -18.07
C LYS A 2 8.45 7.59 -17.74
N THR A 3 7.73 7.06 -18.73
CA THR A 3 6.43 6.42 -18.53
C THR A 3 6.52 4.95 -18.89
N PHE A 4 5.64 4.15 -18.32
CA PHE A 4 5.65 2.70 -18.48
C PHE A 4 4.25 2.17 -18.78
N SER A 5 4.22 1.06 -19.49
CA SER A 5 3.10 0.13 -19.52
C SER A 5 3.31 -0.92 -18.44
N PHE A 6 2.26 -1.29 -17.72
CA PHE A 6 2.35 -2.20 -16.57
C PHE A 6 1.45 -3.43 -16.75
N GLU A 7 1.95 -4.57 -16.31
CA GLU A 7 1.21 -5.84 -16.30
C GLU A 7 1.51 -6.64 -15.03
N VAL A 8 0.51 -7.34 -14.50
CA VAL A 8 0.71 -8.35 -13.45
C VAL A 8 1.33 -9.61 -14.05
N VAL A 9 2.48 -10.03 -13.51
CA VAL A 9 3.04 -11.37 -13.76
C VAL A 9 2.34 -12.36 -12.84
N ARG A 10 1.48 -13.19 -13.42
CA ARG A 10 0.64 -14.15 -12.69
C ARG A 10 1.40 -15.43 -12.32
N GLY A 11 0.78 -16.26 -11.48
CA GLY A 11 1.26 -17.60 -11.14
C GLY A 11 2.07 -17.68 -9.84
N PHE A 12 2.42 -16.54 -9.23
CA PHE A 12 3.15 -16.49 -7.98
C PHE A 12 2.25 -16.48 -6.75
N PHE A 13 1.21 -15.64 -6.74
CA PHE A 13 0.40 -15.36 -5.56
C PHE A 13 -1.08 -15.68 -5.81
N LEU A 14 -1.74 -16.28 -4.80
CA LEU A 14 -3.15 -16.66 -4.82
C LEU A 14 -4.07 -15.48 -5.21
N GLN A 15 -3.70 -14.29 -4.78
CA GLN A 15 -4.45 -13.05 -5.00
C GLN A 15 -4.54 -12.67 -6.49
N THR A 16 -3.56 -13.11 -7.29
CA THR A 16 -3.44 -12.78 -8.73
C THR A 16 -4.13 -13.79 -9.66
N ASP A 17 -4.75 -14.83 -9.11
CA ASP A 17 -5.49 -15.84 -9.87
C ASP A 17 -6.87 -15.30 -10.31
N ASP A 18 -7.37 -15.75 -11.47
CA ASP A 18 -8.67 -15.30 -12.00
C ASP A 18 -9.82 -15.62 -11.04
N LEU A 19 -9.73 -16.77 -10.35
CA LEU A 19 -10.72 -17.25 -9.38
C LEU A 19 -10.44 -16.78 -7.94
N ALA A 20 -9.48 -15.88 -7.73
CA ALA A 20 -9.15 -15.42 -6.38
C ALA A 20 -10.38 -14.77 -5.71
N ASP A 21 -10.76 -15.25 -4.52
CA ASP A 21 -11.81 -14.65 -3.72
C ASP A 21 -11.17 -13.97 -2.50
N PRO A 22 -11.16 -12.62 -2.42
CA PRO A 22 -10.61 -11.89 -1.28
C PRO A 22 -11.23 -12.30 0.06
N ALA A 23 -12.50 -12.70 0.09
CA ALA A 23 -13.16 -13.12 1.32
C ALA A 23 -12.66 -14.48 1.82
N VAL A 24 -12.28 -15.38 0.89
CA VAL A 24 -11.73 -16.71 1.21
C VAL A 24 -10.24 -16.62 1.53
N ILE A 25 -9.49 -15.83 0.77
CA ILE A 25 -8.04 -15.65 0.97
C ILE A 25 -7.77 -14.88 2.27
N GLY A 26 -8.62 -13.90 2.59
CA GLY A 26 -8.49 -13.07 3.79
C GLY A 26 -7.40 -12.01 3.69
N ALA A 27 -7.14 -11.35 4.81
CA ALA A 27 -6.25 -10.19 4.89
C ALA A 27 -4.77 -10.56 4.76
N ASN A 28 -4.33 -11.60 5.47
CA ASN A 28 -2.93 -11.99 5.62
C ASN A 28 -2.80 -13.52 5.56
N PRO A 29 -2.94 -14.14 4.36
CA PRO A 29 -2.75 -15.58 4.20
C PRO A 29 -1.31 -16.02 4.49
N PRO A 30 -1.06 -17.30 4.83
CA PRO A 30 0.30 -17.84 5.02
C PRO A 30 1.23 -17.52 3.84
N ALA A 31 2.51 -17.24 4.12
CA ALA A 31 3.50 -16.84 3.11
C ALA A 31 3.03 -15.70 2.17
N PHE A 32 2.22 -14.78 2.69
CA PHE A 32 1.57 -13.70 1.92
C PHE A 32 0.75 -14.20 0.71
N GLY A 33 0.36 -15.48 0.70
CA GLY A 33 -0.38 -16.10 -0.39
C GLY A 33 0.50 -16.62 -1.52
N LEU A 34 1.81 -16.80 -1.32
CA LEU A 34 2.67 -17.49 -2.28
C LEU A 34 2.09 -18.89 -2.57
N LYS A 35 2.01 -19.28 -3.85
CA LYS A 35 1.37 -20.54 -4.27
C LYS A 35 2.24 -21.77 -4.07
N GLN A 36 3.54 -21.64 -4.34
CA GLN A 36 4.49 -22.77 -4.32
C GLN A 36 5.20 -22.88 -2.97
N THR A 37 4.49 -23.31 -1.93
CA THR A 37 5.03 -23.38 -0.55
C THR A 37 5.38 -24.81 -0.08
N SER A 38 5.38 -25.79 -0.98
CA SER A 38 5.71 -27.18 -0.64
C SER A 38 7.22 -27.45 -0.51
N SER A 39 8.04 -26.61 -1.16
CA SER A 39 9.51 -26.63 -1.05
C SER A 39 9.94 -26.04 0.30
N PRO A 40 10.94 -26.58 1.00
CA PRO A 40 11.51 -25.92 2.19
C PRO A 40 12.23 -24.60 1.86
N THR A 41 12.51 -24.33 0.58
CA THR A 41 13.21 -23.15 0.07
C THR A 41 12.32 -22.29 -0.82
N TYR A 42 11.01 -22.25 -0.56
CA TYR A 42 10.04 -21.59 -1.44
C TYR A 42 10.30 -20.09 -1.70
N TRP A 43 10.84 -19.35 -0.72
CA TRP A 43 11.21 -17.95 -0.93
C TRP A 43 12.48 -17.82 -1.76
N SER A 44 13.45 -18.72 -1.59
CA SER A 44 14.63 -18.79 -2.45
C SER A 44 14.29 -19.20 -3.88
N ASP A 45 13.32 -20.10 -4.06
CA ASP A 45 12.78 -20.49 -5.36
C ASP A 45 12.02 -19.32 -6.01
N PHE A 46 11.24 -18.57 -5.23
CA PHE A 46 10.59 -17.33 -5.66
C PHE A 46 11.63 -16.28 -6.10
N LYS A 47 12.63 -15.98 -5.27
CA LYS A 47 13.73 -15.04 -5.60
C LYS A 47 14.45 -15.45 -6.89
N SER A 48 14.75 -16.74 -7.05
CA SER A 48 15.40 -17.27 -8.25
C SER A 48 14.52 -17.10 -9.49
N SER A 49 13.21 -17.26 -9.36
CA SER A 49 12.25 -17.04 -10.45
C SER A 49 12.19 -15.58 -10.86
N ILE A 50 12.18 -14.65 -9.89
CA ILE A 50 12.22 -13.22 -10.15
C ILE A 50 13.56 -12.80 -10.78
N ALA A 51 14.68 -13.33 -10.29
CA ALA A 51 16.01 -13.08 -10.87
C ALA A 51 16.10 -13.58 -12.31
N LYS A 52 15.50 -14.74 -12.61
CA LYS A 52 15.39 -15.25 -13.97
C LYS A 52 14.60 -14.29 -14.88
N LEU A 53 13.42 -13.84 -14.44
CA LEU A 53 12.63 -12.83 -15.18
C LEU A 53 13.46 -11.59 -15.50
N GLN A 54 14.19 -11.05 -14.52
CA GLN A 54 15.07 -9.90 -14.73
C GLN A 54 16.19 -10.20 -15.74
N SER A 55 16.83 -11.37 -15.66
CA SER A 55 17.93 -11.73 -16.55
C SER A 55 17.49 -11.99 -18.00
N GLU A 56 16.25 -12.43 -18.18
CA GLU A 56 15.64 -12.72 -19.49
C GLU A 56 14.83 -11.53 -20.03
N ALA A 57 14.79 -10.41 -19.29
CA ALA A 57 13.98 -9.25 -19.63
C ALA A 57 14.44 -8.63 -20.97
N PRO A 58 13.50 -8.38 -21.91
CA PRO A 58 13.80 -7.60 -23.10
C PRO A 58 14.28 -6.18 -22.75
N LYS A 59 14.98 -5.54 -23.69
CA LYS A 59 15.39 -4.14 -23.50
C LYS A 59 14.19 -3.25 -23.19
N GLY A 60 14.28 -2.49 -22.10
CA GLY A 60 13.22 -1.58 -21.65
C GLY A 60 12.17 -2.24 -20.76
N VAL A 61 12.26 -3.55 -20.51
CA VAL A 61 11.42 -4.26 -19.54
C VAL A 61 12.19 -4.42 -18.24
N ARG A 62 11.54 -4.17 -17.10
CA ARG A 62 12.03 -4.56 -15.78
C ARG A 62 10.91 -5.08 -14.91
N TYR A 63 11.25 -5.90 -13.93
CA TYR A 63 10.32 -6.46 -12.97
C TYR A 63 10.45 -5.80 -11.60
N GLY A 64 9.34 -5.70 -10.89
CA GLY A 64 9.29 -5.31 -9.49
C GLY A 64 8.31 -6.20 -8.72
N VAL A 65 8.47 -6.30 -7.41
CA VAL A 65 7.56 -7.03 -6.54
C VAL A 65 7.07 -6.06 -5.47
N CYS A 66 5.79 -5.74 -5.52
CA CYS A 66 5.14 -4.80 -4.60
C CYS A 66 4.29 -5.56 -3.59
N TRP A 67 4.51 -5.34 -2.29
CA TRP A 67 3.53 -5.66 -1.25
C TRP A 67 2.65 -4.44 -1.01
N PHE A 68 1.43 -4.44 -1.54
CA PHE A 68 0.44 -3.41 -1.23
C PHE A 68 -0.22 -3.74 0.11
N GLY A 69 -0.15 -2.82 1.07
CA GLY A 69 -0.83 -2.92 2.36
C GLY A 69 -1.99 -1.93 2.45
N ARG A 70 -3.22 -2.41 2.66
CA ARG A 70 -4.35 -1.53 2.99
C ARG A 70 -4.26 -1.15 4.46
N HIS A 71 -4.53 0.12 4.78
CA HIS A 71 -4.62 0.55 6.17
C HIS A 71 -5.55 -0.34 7.02
N GLY A 72 -5.25 -0.47 8.31
CA GLY A 72 -6.18 -1.05 9.29
C GLY A 72 -7.46 -0.22 9.44
N GLN A 73 -8.49 -0.75 10.09
CA GLN A 73 -9.74 -0.05 10.31
C GLN A 73 -9.52 1.35 10.92
N GLY A 74 -9.97 2.39 10.22
CA GLY A 74 -10.06 3.75 10.74
C GLY A 74 -11.48 4.06 11.23
N TRP A 75 -11.63 5.16 11.96
CA TRP A 75 -12.95 5.60 12.44
C TRP A 75 -13.96 5.86 11.30
N HIS A 76 -13.50 6.27 10.11
CA HIS A 76 -14.37 6.39 8.94
C HIS A 76 -14.95 5.04 8.48
N ASN A 77 -14.21 3.93 8.59
CA ASN A 77 -14.75 2.61 8.27
C ASN A 77 -15.83 2.17 9.27
N VAL A 78 -15.65 2.53 10.55
CA VAL A 78 -16.67 2.29 11.58
C VAL A 78 -17.94 3.08 11.28
N ALA A 79 -17.79 4.35 10.92
CA ALA A 79 -18.92 5.22 10.56
C ALA A 79 -19.64 4.73 9.30
N GLU A 80 -18.92 4.41 8.23
CA GLU A 80 -19.50 3.83 7.01
C GLU A 80 -20.26 2.54 7.31
N SER A 81 -19.69 1.64 8.12
CA SER A 81 -20.36 0.40 8.53
C SER A 81 -21.60 0.65 9.40
N LEU A 82 -21.61 1.71 10.21
CA LEU A 82 -22.72 2.05 11.11
C LEU A 82 -23.90 2.64 10.35
N TYR A 83 -23.65 3.54 9.40
CA TYR A 83 -24.71 4.25 8.67
C TYR A 83 -25.07 3.61 7.33
N GLY A 84 -24.20 2.74 6.81
CA GLY A 84 -24.30 2.14 5.48
C GLY A 84 -23.80 3.07 4.38
N THR A 85 -23.19 2.49 3.35
CA THR A 85 -22.50 3.21 2.25
C THR A 85 -23.35 4.31 1.63
N LYS A 86 -24.64 4.07 1.36
CA LYS A 86 -25.50 5.10 0.76
C LYS A 86 -25.62 6.36 1.63
N ALA A 87 -25.95 6.21 2.91
CA ALA A 87 -26.10 7.36 3.81
C ALA A 87 -24.74 7.97 4.17
N TRP A 88 -23.69 7.16 4.15
CA TRP A 88 -22.32 7.63 4.27
C TRP A 88 -21.97 8.60 3.14
N ASP A 89 -22.09 8.16 1.88
CA ASP A 89 -21.73 8.95 0.70
C ASP A 89 -22.63 10.20 0.54
N GLU A 90 -23.93 10.10 0.85
CA GLU A 90 -24.88 11.20 0.67
C GLU A 90 -24.83 12.27 1.80
N HIS A 91 -24.27 11.94 2.97
CA HIS A 91 -24.37 12.82 4.14
C HIS A 91 -23.18 12.73 5.12
N TRP A 92 -22.93 11.55 5.70
CA TRP A 92 -22.03 11.46 6.85
C TRP A 92 -20.57 11.71 6.50
N SER A 93 -20.13 11.30 5.31
CA SER A 93 -18.77 11.52 4.83
C SER A 93 -18.43 13.02 4.64
N LEU A 94 -19.45 13.87 4.49
CA LEU A 94 -19.33 15.33 4.36
C LEU A 94 -19.14 16.03 5.73
N LEU A 95 -19.34 15.30 6.83
CA LEU A 95 -19.17 15.77 8.20
C LEU A 95 -17.89 15.20 8.79
N ASN A 96 -17.46 15.76 9.92
CA ASN A 96 -16.28 15.30 10.65
C ASN A 96 -16.59 14.24 11.73
N GLY A 97 -17.87 14.02 12.02
CA GLY A 97 -18.33 13.12 13.08
C GLY A 97 -19.82 13.32 13.40
N ASP A 98 -20.36 12.49 14.30
CA ASP A 98 -21.75 12.54 14.77
C ASP A 98 -21.88 13.02 16.24
N GLY A 99 -20.78 13.49 16.83
CA GLY A 99 -20.70 13.84 18.26
C GLY A 99 -20.40 12.66 19.18
N LYS A 100 -20.33 11.42 18.68
CA LYS A 100 -19.87 10.23 19.41
C LYS A 100 -18.55 9.70 18.86
N ILE A 101 -18.43 9.66 17.54
CA ILE A 101 -17.22 9.26 16.82
C ILE A 101 -16.79 10.40 15.88
N VAL A 102 -15.48 10.57 15.73
CA VAL A 102 -14.86 11.53 14.82
C VAL A 102 -14.16 10.75 13.73
N TRP A 103 -14.54 10.98 12.49
CA TRP A 103 -13.96 10.33 11.31
C TRP A 103 -13.34 11.31 10.33
N GLY A 104 -13.31 12.61 10.63
CA GLY A 104 -12.67 13.60 9.79
C GLY A 104 -12.28 14.89 10.54
N PRO A 105 -11.35 15.68 9.98
CA PRO A 105 -10.45 15.29 8.90
C PRO A 105 -9.43 14.24 9.37
N ASP A 106 -8.79 13.56 8.40
CA ASP A 106 -7.70 12.58 8.58
C ASP A 106 -7.82 11.64 9.81
N PRO A 107 -8.80 10.73 9.83
CA PRO A 107 -9.07 9.90 10.99
C PRO A 107 -7.94 8.93 11.29
N GLU A 108 -7.69 8.77 12.58
CA GLU A 108 -6.80 7.76 13.15
C GLU A 108 -7.34 6.33 12.99
N LEU A 109 -6.44 5.35 13.17
CA LEU A 109 -6.82 3.95 13.35
C LEU A 109 -7.63 3.76 14.64
N THR A 110 -8.58 2.81 14.60
CA THR A 110 -9.20 2.26 15.81
C THR A 110 -8.22 1.30 16.51
N ASP A 111 -8.58 0.81 17.71
CA ASP A 111 -7.82 -0.27 18.35
C ASP A 111 -7.79 -1.53 17.48
N LEU A 112 -8.91 -1.88 16.86
CA LEU A 112 -8.97 -2.98 15.89
C LEU A 112 -8.06 -2.70 14.69
N GLY A 113 -8.04 -1.47 14.16
CA GLY A 113 -7.15 -1.12 13.06
C GLY A 113 -5.66 -1.28 13.40
N ARG A 114 -5.28 -0.93 14.64
CA ARG A 114 -3.92 -1.18 15.15
C ARG A 114 -3.61 -2.68 15.26
N GLU A 115 -4.56 -3.49 15.73
CA GLU A 115 -4.40 -4.95 15.78
C GLU A 115 -4.27 -5.57 14.39
N GLN A 116 -5.03 -5.10 13.41
CA GLN A 116 -4.91 -5.53 12.02
C GLN A 116 -3.53 -5.19 11.44
N ALA A 117 -2.99 -3.99 11.71
CA ALA A 117 -1.63 -3.64 11.32
C ALA A 117 -0.57 -4.52 12.01
N ARG A 118 -0.77 -4.86 13.30
CA ARG A 118 0.09 -5.82 14.02
C ARG A 118 0.00 -7.24 13.46
N ALA A 119 -1.15 -7.64 12.90
CA ALA A 119 -1.28 -8.93 12.23
C ALA A 119 -0.43 -8.98 10.95
N ALA A 120 -0.40 -7.89 10.16
CA ALA A 120 0.51 -7.77 9.01
C ALA A 120 1.99 -7.78 9.45
N HIS A 121 2.34 -7.04 10.52
CA HIS A 121 3.67 -7.11 11.14
C HIS A 121 4.06 -8.53 11.53
N LYS A 122 3.16 -9.27 12.19
CA LYS A 122 3.38 -10.65 12.60
C LYS A 122 3.65 -11.54 11.39
N GLY A 123 2.94 -11.35 10.28
CA GLY A 123 3.20 -12.07 9.03
C GLY A 123 4.64 -11.88 8.54
N TRP A 124 5.18 -10.65 8.59
CA TRP A 124 6.58 -10.40 8.28
C TRP A 124 7.53 -11.09 9.26
N VAL A 125 7.32 -10.93 10.56
CA VAL A 125 8.18 -11.54 11.60
C VAL A 125 8.21 -13.06 11.48
N ASP A 126 7.06 -13.70 11.26
CA ASP A 126 6.95 -15.15 11.14
C ASP A 126 7.69 -15.68 9.90
N GLU A 127 7.55 -15.00 8.75
CA GLU A 127 8.24 -15.41 7.52
C GLU A 127 9.75 -15.11 7.56
N LEU A 128 10.18 -14.08 8.28
CA LEU A 128 11.60 -13.75 8.46
C LEU A 128 12.31 -14.66 9.46
N ALA A 129 11.56 -15.28 10.40
CA ALA A 129 12.11 -16.20 11.38
C ALA A 129 12.38 -17.61 10.82
N LYS A 130 12.00 -17.88 9.57
CA LYS A 130 12.23 -19.16 8.89
C LYS A 130 13.68 -19.26 8.37
N ASP A 131 14.15 -20.49 8.19
CA ASP A 131 15.48 -20.76 7.60
C ASP A 131 15.61 -20.22 6.16
N ASP A 132 14.50 -20.21 5.41
CA ASP A 132 14.38 -19.54 4.11
C ASP A 132 13.47 -18.32 4.26
N PRO A 133 14.03 -17.11 4.54
CA PRO A 133 13.22 -15.94 4.83
C PRO A 133 12.67 -15.28 3.56
N VAL A 134 11.49 -14.65 3.73
CA VAL A 134 10.85 -13.79 2.72
C VAL A 134 11.80 -12.68 2.23
N PRO A 135 11.84 -12.35 0.93
CA PRO A 135 12.53 -11.16 0.46
C PRO A 135 11.92 -9.89 1.07
N LEU A 136 12.78 -9.06 1.66
CA LEU A 136 12.38 -7.80 2.26
C LEU A 136 12.27 -6.67 1.23
N PRO A 137 11.26 -5.78 1.35
CA PRO A 137 11.23 -4.51 0.65
C PRO A 137 12.49 -3.66 0.92
N THR A 138 13.10 -3.12 -0.13
CA THR A 138 14.20 -2.14 -0.06
C THR A 138 13.71 -0.70 -0.13
N ARG A 139 12.44 -0.50 -0.48
CA ARG A 139 11.72 0.78 -0.45
C ARG A 139 10.35 0.61 0.19
N LEU A 140 9.99 1.58 1.03
CA LEU A 140 8.68 1.71 1.65
C LEU A 140 8.05 3.02 1.20
N PHE A 141 6.84 2.96 0.66
CA PHE A 141 6.05 4.12 0.28
C PHE A 141 4.76 4.14 1.09
N SER A 142 4.38 5.31 1.58
CA SER A 142 3.16 5.46 2.39
C SER A 142 2.33 6.64 1.91
N SER A 143 1.01 6.48 2.00
CA SER A 143 0.09 7.60 1.91
C SER A 143 0.28 8.58 3.09
N PRO A 144 0.09 9.89 2.89
CA PRO A 144 0.18 10.88 3.98
C PRO A 144 -0.96 10.80 5.00
N LEU A 145 -2.06 10.10 4.70
CA LEU A 145 -3.20 9.99 5.61
C LEU A 145 -2.84 9.13 6.83
N SER A 146 -3.16 9.63 8.03
CA SER A 146 -2.69 9.14 9.33
C SER A 146 -2.95 7.65 9.55
N ARG A 147 -4.10 7.14 9.09
CA ARG A 147 -4.43 5.70 9.12
C ARG A 147 -3.46 4.82 8.33
N ALA A 148 -3.02 5.25 7.15
CA ALA A 148 -2.11 4.50 6.30
C ALA A 148 -0.66 4.64 6.77
N ALA A 149 -0.24 5.84 7.18
CA ALA A 149 1.06 6.08 7.78
C ALA A 149 1.24 5.27 9.09
N SER A 150 0.24 5.27 9.97
CA SER A 150 0.24 4.44 11.19
C SER A 150 0.27 2.95 10.89
N THR A 151 -0.45 2.49 9.86
CA THR A 151 -0.41 1.07 9.46
C THR A 151 0.98 0.70 8.94
N CYS A 152 1.59 1.55 8.11
CA CYS A 152 2.96 1.36 7.63
C CYS A 152 3.93 1.29 8.81
N ASP A 153 3.73 2.19 9.79
CA ASP A 153 4.59 2.27 10.95
C ASP A 153 4.55 1.01 11.81
N ILE A 154 3.36 0.61 12.20
CA ILE A 154 3.15 -0.60 12.99
C ILE A 154 3.65 -1.84 12.23
N THR A 155 3.48 -1.89 10.90
CA THR A 155 3.87 -3.05 10.10
C THR A 155 5.39 -3.23 10.03
N PHE A 156 6.14 -2.14 9.83
CA PHE A 156 7.56 -2.24 9.46
C PHE A 156 8.55 -1.74 10.53
N ARG A 157 8.09 -1.05 11.58
CA ARG A 157 8.94 -0.66 12.72
C ARG A 157 9.52 -1.91 13.38
N GLY A 158 10.84 -1.93 13.58
CA GLY A 158 11.58 -3.08 14.09
C GLY A 158 11.83 -4.20 13.06
N VAL A 159 11.26 -4.12 11.86
CA VAL A 159 11.51 -5.05 10.73
C VAL A 159 12.46 -4.42 9.71
N LEU A 160 12.18 -3.18 9.30
CA LEU A 160 12.91 -2.47 8.24
C LEU A 160 13.51 -1.14 8.68
N TYR A 161 12.98 -0.49 9.71
CA TYR A 161 13.55 0.74 10.26
C TYR A 161 13.29 0.85 11.76
N ASP A 162 13.98 1.80 12.39
CA ASP A 162 14.06 1.95 13.86
C ASP A 162 14.53 0.64 14.54
N ILE A 163 15.53 0.00 13.95
CA ILE A 163 16.15 -1.22 14.47
C ILE A 163 17.42 -0.83 15.21
N LYS A 164 17.43 -1.06 16.53
CA LYS A 164 18.56 -0.72 17.39
C LYS A 164 19.85 -1.39 16.89
N GLY A 165 20.87 -0.57 16.60
CA GLY A 165 22.20 -1.04 16.22
C GLY A 165 22.37 -1.46 14.76
N LYS A 166 21.39 -1.22 13.88
CA LYS A 166 21.53 -1.42 12.43
C LYS A 166 21.68 -0.08 11.68
N SER A 167 22.59 -0.05 10.71
CA SER A 167 22.79 1.09 9.80
C SER A 167 21.83 1.05 8.61
N ASP A 168 21.45 -0.15 8.18
CA ASP A 168 20.71 -0.36 6.93
C ASP A 168 19.20 -0.28 7.22
N ILE A 169 18.73 0.95 7.41
CA ILE A 169 17.32 1.27 7.68
C ILE A 169 16.61 1.72 6.39
N VAL A 170 15.40 1.21 6.17
CA VAL A 170 14.52 1.63 5.06
C VAL A 170 13.47 2.58 5.61
N LYS A 171 13.73 3.89 5.55
CA LYS A 171 12.76 4.90 6.00
C LYS A 171 11.58 4.99 5.02
N PRO A 172 10.32 4.95 5.50
CA PRO A 172 9.17 5.18 4.63
C PRO A 172 9.21 6.57 3.98
N LEU A 173 8.93 6.60 2.67
CA LEU A 173 8.74 7.82 1.90
C LEU A 173 7.25 8.11 1.75
N VAL A 174 6.79 9.25 2.28
CA VAL A 174 5.43 9.73 2.11
C VAL A 174 5.26 10.29 0.70
N LEU A 175 4.29 9.75 -0.04
CA LEU A 175 3.91 10.23 -1.37
C LEU A 175 2.46 10.75 -1.32
N GLU A 176 2.27 12.04 -1.57
CA GLU A 176 0.97 12.74 -1.59
C GLU A 176 -0.04 12.04 -2.49
N ASN A 177 0.41 11.55 -3.64
CA ASN A 177 -0.44 10.88 -4.62
C ASN A 177 -0.78 9.41 -4.27
N LEU A 178 -0.41 8.91 -3.09
CA LEU A 178 -0.88 7.62 -2.54
C LEU A 178 -2.13 7.76 -1.65
N ARG A 179 -2.73 8.95 -1.55
CA ARG A 179 -4.01 9.17 -0.87
C ARG A 179 -5.14 8.30 -1.46
N GLU A 180 -6.17 8.10 -0.65
CA GLU A 180 -7.48 7.60 -1.11
C GLU A 180 -8.07 8.56 -2.16
N ASP A 181 -9.34 8.41 -2.52
CA ASP A 181 -10.06 9.43 -3.28
C ASP A 181 -9.80 10.82 -2.69
N ILE A 182 -9.47 11.80 -3.53
CA ILE A 182 -9.24 13.18 -3.13
C ILE A 182 -10.54 13.97 -3.31
N GLY A 183 -10.98 14.59 -2.21
CA GLY A 183 -12.09 15.53 -2.18
C GLY A 183 -13.40 14.94 -1.67
N GLU A 184 -14.40 15.80 -1.51
CA GLU A 184 -15.75 15.54 -0.99
C GLU A 184 -15.79 14.99 0.44
N HIS A 185 -15.24 13.80 0.65
CA HIS A 185 -15.19 13.14 1.95
C HIS A 185 -14.16 13.81 2.87
N THR A 186 -14.59 14.23 4.05
CA THR A 186 -13.74 14.91 5.03
C THR A 186 -12.61 14.01 5.54
N CYS A 187 -12.86 12.70 5.63
CA CYS A 187 -11.89 11.69 6.05
C CYS A 187 -10.69 11.59 5.10
N ASP A 188 -10.82 12.12 3.89
CA ASP A 188 -9.77 12.09 2.89
C ASP A 188 -8.98 13.40 2.84
N LYS A 189 -9.33 14.41 3.66
CA LYS A 189 -8.52 15.62 3.86
C LYS A 189 -7.36 15.30 4.80
N ARG A 190 -6.12 15.46 4.33
CA ARG A 190 -4.92 15.09 5.12
C ARG A 190 -4.57 16.13 6.17
N ALA A 191 -3.84 15.70 7.20
CA ALA A 191 -3.18 16.60 8.13
C ALA A 191 -2.12 17.49 7.44
N THR A 192 -1.68 18.53 8.15
CA THR A 192 -0.60 19.40 7.67
C THR A 192 0.73 18.64 7.58
N LYS A 193 1.64 19.13 6.75
CA LYS A 193 3.00 18.56 6.66
C LYS A 193 3.69 18.54 8.03
N THR A 194 3.55 19.59 8.83
CA THR A 194 4.12 19.66 10.18
C THR A 194 3.53 18.60 11.10
N GLU A 195 2.22 18.39 11.07
CA GLU A 195 1.54 17.35 11.87
C GLU A 195 1.98 15.94 11.46
N ILE A 196 2.05 15.67 10.15
CA ILE A 196 2.52 14.39 9.61
C ILE A 196 3.97 14.13 10.07
N GLN A 197 4.86 15.10 9.90
CA GLN A 197 6.27 14.95 10.27
C GLN A 197 6.44 14.76 11.78
N LYS A 198 5.61 15.42 12.59
CA LYS A 198 5.61 15.29 14.06
C LYS A 198 5.11 13.91 14.50
N ALA A 199 4.08 13.37 13.84
CA ALA A 199 3.54 12.06 14.15
C ALA A 199 4.48 10.93 13.70
N PHE A 200 5.17 11.11 12.57
CA PHE A 200 6.04 10.12 11.96
C PHE A 200 7.46 10.68 11.73
N PRO A 201 8.25 10.92 12.78
CA PRO A 201 9.57 11.56 12.68
C PRO A 201 10.60 10.77 11.86
N ASP A 202 10.41 9.45 11.74
CA ASP A 202 11.27 8.56 10.97
C ASP A 202 10.94 8.56 9.47
N PHE A 203 9.78 9.11 9.09
CA PHE A 203 9.33 9.13 7.69
C PHE A 203 9.97 10.32 6.98
N VAL A 204 10.28 10.11 5.71
CA VAL A 204 10.72 11.15 4.79
C VAL A 204 9.50 11.64 4.03
N ILE A 205 9.25 12.96 4.04
CA ILE A 205 8.19 13.56 3.20
C ILE A 205 8.79 13.97 1.87
N GLU A 206 8.10 13.64 0.78
CA GLU A 206 8.61 13.93 -0.56
C GLU A 206 8.87 15.43 -0.84
N PRO A 207 9.79 15.74 -1.78
CA PRO A 207 9.97 17.11 -2.25
C PRO A 207 8.70 17.69 -2.85
N GLY A 208 8.46 18.98 -2.61
CA GLY A 208 7.27 19.69 -3.14
C GLY A 208 5.98 19.49 -2.33
N PHE A 209 6.01 18.69 -1.27
CA PHE A 209 4.87 18.52 -0.37
C PHE A 209 4.52 19.84 0.35
N THR A 210 3.29 20.32 0.15
CA THR A 210 2.78 21.59 0.67
C THR A 210 2.38 21.47 2.15
N GLU A 211 2.48 22.57 2.89
CA GLU A 211 2.15 22.57 4.32
C GLU A 211 0.68 22.20 4.57
N GLN A 212 -0.23 22.90 3.89
CA GLN A 212 -1.67 22.65 3.94
C GLN A 212 -2.09 21.68 2.85
N ASP A 213 -3.25 21.05 3.04
CA ASP A 213 -3.89 20.24 2.01
C ASP A 213 -4.54 21.14 0.95
N GLU A 214 -3.80 21.41 -0.13
CA GLU A 214 -4.25 22.23 -1.26
C GLU A 214 -5.00 21.41 -2.33
N LEU A 215 -4.98 20.07 -2.24
CA LEU A 215 -5.58 19.18 -3.23
C LEU A 215 -7.02 18.79 -2.87
N TRP A 216 -7.34 18.71 -1.58
CA TRP A 216 -8.69 18.41 -1.13
C TRP A 216 -9.65 19.57 -1.41
N SER A 217 -10.82 19.26 -1.97
CA SER A 217 -11.90 20.21 -2.24
C SER A 217 -13.26 19.54 -2.05
N GLU A 218 -14.37 20.28 -2.16
CA GLU A 218 -15.72 19.70 -2.12
C GLU A 218 -16.05 18.83 -3.36
N ARG A 219 -15.19 18.85 -4.39
CA ARG A 219 -15.32 17.99 -5.56
C ARG A 219 -14.51 16.71 -5.35
N ARG A 220 -15.19 15.56 -5.42
CA ARG A 220 -14.53 14.24 -5.49
C ARG A 220 -13.84 14.05 -6.84
N GLU A 221 -12.65 13.47 -6.82
CA GLU A 221 -12.03 12.98 -8.05
C GLU A 221 -12.84 11.82 -8.66
N THR A 222 -12.77 11.67 -9.98
CA THR A 222 -13.39 10.55 -10.70
C THR A 222 -12.50 9.32 -10.68
N HIS A 223 -13.08 8.15 -10.98
CA HIS A 223 -12.33 6.91 -11.13
C HIS A 223 -11.17 7.02 -12.15
N GLU A 224 -11.36 7.78 -13.25
CA GLU A 224 -10.31 8.03 -14.24
C GLU A 224 -9.18 8.90 -13.69
N GLN A 225 -9.51 9.89 -12.85
CA GLN A 225 -8.53 10.77 -12.21
C GLN A 225 -7.66 10.02 -11.22
N ILE A 226 -8.24 9.22 -10.31
CA ILE A 226 -7.47 8.39 -9.38
C ILE A 226 -6.63 7.36 -10.15
N THR A 227 -7.17 6.73 -11.19
CA THR A 227 -6.41 5.78 -12.03
C THR A 227 -5.20 6.46 -12.70
N THR A 228 -5.37 7.66 -13.25
CA THR A 228 -4.29 8.44 -13.85
C THR A 228 -3.24 8.86 -12.82
N ARG A 229 -3.69 9.29 -11.63
CA ARG A 229 -2.84 9.65 -10.50
C ARG A 229 -1.99 8.47 -10.03
N LEU A 230 -2.59 7.30 -9.82
CA LEU A 230 -1.87 6.11 -9.37
C LEU A 230 -0.97 5.52 -10.47
N ARG A 231 -1.33 5.63 -11.75
CA ARG A 231 -0.39 5.34 -12.86
C ARG A 231 0.85 6.23 -12.78
N SER A 232 0.66 7.52 -12.57
CA SER A 232 1.78 8.47 -12.44
C SER A 232 2.67 8.15 -11.23
N VAL A 233 2.09 7.65 -10.13
CA VAL A 233 2.87 7.15 -8.98
C VAL A 233 3.70 5.92 -9.35
N LEU A 234 3.11 4.94 -10.04
CA LEU A 234 3.86 3.76 -10.49
C LEU A 234 4.97 4.14 -11.49
N ASP A 235 4.70 5.05 -12.43
CA ASP A 235 5.71 5.59 -13.34
C ASP A 235 6.88 6.19 -12.56
N ARG A 236 6.60 6.95 -11.50
CA ARG A 236 7.63 7.53 -10.62
C ARG A 236 8.44 6.52 -9.87
N ILE A 237 7.77 5.50 -9.35
CA ILE A 237 8.46 4.43 -8.64
C ILE A 237 9.46 3.76 -9.59
N PHE A 238 9.03 3.35 -10.78
CA PHE A 238 9.91 2.66 -11.72
C PHE A 238 10.93 3.57 -12.43
N ALA A 239 10.64 4.86 -12.60
CA ALA A 239 11.55 5.82 -13.22
C ALA A 239 12.65 6.33 -12.27
N GLU A 240 12.30 6.56 -11.00
CA GLU A 240 13.08 7.44 -10.13
C GLU A 240 13.28 6.88 -8.70
N LEU A 241 12.25 6.28 -8.09
CA LEU A 241 12.29 5.94 -6.66
C LEU A 241 12.76 4.51 -6.37
N LEU A 242 12.68 3.62 -7.35
CA LEU A 242 13.17 2.24 -7.31
C LEU A 242 14.37 2.11 -8.25
N PRO A 243 15.61 2.12 -7.73
CA PRO A 243 16.81 1.90 -8.53
C PRO A 243 16.74 0.66 -9.42
N GLU A 244 17.46 0.64 -10.53
CA GLU A 244 17.39 -0.45 -11.52
C GLU A 244 17.81 -1.82 -10.95
N ASP A 245 18.68 -1.83 -9.93
CA ASP A 245 19.14 -3.02 -9.21
C ASP A 245 18.22 -3.44 -8.05
N GLU A 246 17.22 -2.62 -7.70
CA GLU A 246 16.23 -2.94 -6.67
C GLU A 246 14.96 -3.55 -7.27
N THR A 247 14.39 -4.52 -6.55
CA THR A 247 13.25 -5.32 -7.04
C THR A 247 12.05 -5.29 -6.09
N TYR A 248 12.29 -5.24 -4.79
CA TYR A 248 11.26 -5.45 -3.77
C TYR A 248 10.87 -4.13 -3.11
N PHE A 249 9.59 -3.80 -3.08
CA PHE A 249 9.11 -2.58 -2.41
C PHE A 249 7.72 -2.80 -1.80
N SER A 250 7.29 -1.88 -0.94
CA SER A 250 5.94 -1.90 -0.37
C SER A 250 5.26 -0.54 -0.51
N ILE A 251 3.96 -0.57 -0.75
CA ILE A 251 3.08 0.61 -0.76
C ILE A 251 2.01 0.39 0.30
N THR A 252 1.95 1.26 1.32
CA THR A 252 0.85 1.27 2.29
C THR A 252 -0.13 2.40 1.97
N ALA A 253 -1.37 2.05 1.63
CA ALA A 253 -2.38 2.99 1.15
C ALA A 253 -3.81 2.53 1.51
N HIS A 254 -4.77 2.79 0.62
CA HIS A 254 -6.21 2.71 0.87
C HIS A 254 -6.92 1.79 -0.10
N GLY A 255 -8.20 1.50 0.14
CA GLY A 255 -8.95 0.54 -0.66
C GLY A 255 -9.10 0.99 -2.11
N GLY A 256 -9.53 2.24 -2.33
CA GLY A 256 -9.68 2.83 -3.66
C GLY A 256 -8.33 3.04 -4.35
N ALA A 257 -7.34 3.58 -3.64
CA ALA A 257 -5.98 3.79 -4.16
C ALA A 257 -5.31 2.47 -4.61
N ILE A 258 -5.38 1.41 -3.80
CA ILE A 258 -4.84 0.09 -4.17
C ILE A 258 -5.67 -0.50 -5.31
N GLY A 259 -7.00 -0.38 -5.28
CA GLY A 259 -7.86 -0.84 -6.37
C GLY A 259 -7.52 -0.19 -7.71
N ALA A 260 -7.30 1.13 -7.73
CA ALA A 260 -6.88 1.87 -8.91
C ALA A 260 -5.49 1.45 -9.40
N ALA A 261 -4.52 1.30 -8.49
CA ALA A 261 -3.19 0.80 -8.82
C ALA A 261 -3.26 -0.62 -9.42
N LEU A 262 -4.01 -1.53 -8.80
CA LEU A 262 -4.25 -2.89 -9.32
C LEU A 262 -4.88 -2.87 -10.72
N GLY A 263 -5.84 -1.97 -10.96
CA GLY A 263 -6.43 -1.75 -12.28
C GLY A 263 -5.41 -1.29 -13.33
N VAL A 264 -4.49 -0.38 -12.97
CA VAL A 264 -3.38 0.04 -13.85
C VAL A 264 -2.47 -1.13 -14.24
N LEU A 265 -2.25 -2.08 -13.33
CA LEU A 265 -1.44 -3.28 -13.55
C LEU A 265 -2.18 -4.36 -14.37
N GLY A 266 -3.45 -4.18 -14.71
CA GLY A 266 -4.26 -5.22 -15.36
C GLY A 266 -4.68 -6.35 -14.41
N HIS A 267 -4.66 -6.10 -13.10
CA HIS A 267 -5.22 -7.01 -12.11
C HIS A 267 -6.75 -6.94 -12.14
N LYS A 268 -7.43 -8.03 -11.77
CA LYS A 268 -8.89 -7.99 -11.57
C LYS A 268 -9.27 -7.11 -10.38
N PRO A 269 -10.51 -6.60 -10.30
CA PRO A 269 -10.98 -5.95 -9.07
C PRO A 269 -10.77 -6.86 -7.85
N TYR A 270 -10.11 -6.33 -6.82
CA TYR A 270 -9.75 -7.09 -5.62
C TYR A 270 -10.02 -6.25 -4.37
N ALA A 271 -11.04 -6.62 -3.61
CA ALA A 271 -11.42 -5.93 -2.38
C ALA A 271 -10.54 -6.39 -1.20
N LEU A 272 -9.33 -5.81 -1.09
CA LEU A 272 -8.39 -6.14 -0.02
C LEU A 272 -8.97 -5.77 1.35
N PRO A 273 -9.07 -6.69 2.33
CA PRO A 273 -9.56 -6.35 3.67
C PRO A 273 -8.71 -5.30 4.40
N THR A 274 -9.27 -4.61 5.38
CA THR A 274 -8.52 -3.66 6.22
C THR A 274 -7.37 -4.35 6.94
N GLY A 275 -6.18 -3.74 6.90
CA GLY A 275 -4.90 -4.30 7.37
C GLY A 275 -4.42 -5.53 6.60
N GLY A 276 -4.97 -5.79 5.41
CA GLY A 276 -4.53 -6.86 4.53
C GLY A 276 -3.34 -6.46 3.66
N VAL A 277 -2.61 -7.47 3.20
CA VAL A 277 -1.45 -7.34 2.31
C VAL A 277 -1.68 -8.17 1.04
N ILE A 278 -1.49 -7.54 -0.12
CA ILE A 278 -1.49 -8.19 -1.43
C ILE A 278 -0.13 -8.00 -2.13
N PRO A 279 0.68 -9.06 -2.26
CA PRO A 279 1.87 -9.05 -3.10
C PRO A 279 1.51 -9.17 -4.58
N VAL A 280 2.22 -8.42 -5.43
CA VAL A 280 2.06 -8.41 -6.88
C VAL A 280 3.44 -8.37 -7.54
N VAL A 281 3.70 -9.30 -8.45
CA VAL A 281 4.84 -9.22 -9.37
C VAL A 281 4.42 -8.36 -10.56
N ILE A 282 5.17 -7.30 -10.83
CA ILE A 282 4.86 -6.26 -11.80
C ILE A 282 5.91 -6.33 -12.91
N GLN A 283 5.46 -6.42 -14.16
CA GLN A 283 6.26 -6.12 -15.34
C GLN A 283 6.03 -4.65 -15.70
N ALA A 284 7.11 -3.89 -15.81
CA ALA A 284 7.09 -2.51 -16.29
C ALA A 284 7.88 -2.41 -17.60
N THR A 285 7.20 -1.99 -18.66
CA THR A 285 7.79 -1.80 -19.99
C THR A 285 7.86 -0.31 -20.27
N GLN A 286 9.08 0.23 -20.38
CA GLN A 286 9.29 1.63 -20.67
C GLN A 286 8.75 1.97 -22.07
N ASN A 287 7.89 2.99 -22.14
CA ASN A 287 7.33 3.49 -23.41
C ASN A 287 8.34 4.35 -24.20
#